data_AF-A0A352S0L9-F1
#
_entry.id   AF-A0A352S0L9-F1
#
_cell.length_a   1.000
_cell.length_b   1.000
_cell.length_c   1.000
_cell.angle_alpha   90.00
_cell.angle_beta   90.00
_cell.angle_gamma   90.00
#
_symmetry.space_group_name_H-M   'P 1'
#
loop_
_entity.id
_entity.type
_entity.pdbx_description
1 polymer ?
#
loop_
_entity_poly.entity_id
_entity_poly.type
_entity_poly.pdbx_seq_one_letter_code
_entity_poly.pdbx_strand_id
1 'polypeptide(L)'
;MKDHATRLRRERIVARKLSIAIATLIGTAGVLGEAAAQVVASGRTSTTVTPGASVTRVDTTSVVGSAAFNDFSAFNVGNGHTVNLNLPTGTSALINLIGGGRSQIDGTVNALKDGRIGGNVFFANPDGFLISSSGVMNAGSLHLSAPSRGFMDSFFLGKDQPNGIAVDLLMQGRQPIEPHSLIEVRGRLNAADSIDLRSGKIVVGNTAQLRAGVPQAEFDQMVNTTGITQAGQVVAVQGRIFLAATGDVDISGRLDAAATPDNGGQIDVTSGGRLDVHGGAVLNTRSGGGTGDAVKDGSIKLLADSANTAGTDLVSTVTSEASVNIADATLTGGDISIDARSQAIYNKSIVSLADVPIATSGSLGLADLVGDVTLGAMQTRSRASVSIGAGANIQASGTLAMKADSTAETTFSQMSLWNMLVPFSVDFLKADVDSAASVSVQAGAALRAKTLVAEAVNKATLDVSVTSISTEDNVAVGVALTSARANASVDVAAGASVNVTGDVRLAA
;
A
#
# COMPACT_ATOMS: atom_id res chain seq x y z
N MET A 1 85.81 33.12 -26.57
CA MET A 1 85.29 34.17 -25.67
C MET A 1 84.77 33.45 -24.43
N LYS A 2 85.68 33.18 -23.49
CA LYS A 2 85.84 33.88 -22.20
C LYS A 2 84.86 33.37 -21.13
N ASP A 3 85.44 32.63 -20.19
CA ASP A 3 85.21 32.70 -18.74
C ASP A 3 83.78 32.58 -18.21
N HIS A 4 83.44 31.47 -17.52
CA HIS A 4 83.89 31.22 -16.15
C HIS A 4 83.19 29.95 -15.61
N ALA A 5 83.94 28.86 -15.48
CA ALA A 5 83.72 27.91 -14.38
C ALA A 5 84.18 28.64 -13.11
N THR A 6 83.55 28.54 -11.94
CA THR A 6 83.55 27.36 -11.07
C THR A 6 82.87 27.77 -9.76
N ARG A 7 81.96 26.97 -9.20
CA ARG A 7 81.86 26.80 -7.74
C ARG A 7 81.05 25.55 -7.39
N LEU A 8 81.77 24.45 -7.23
CA LEU A 8 81.31 23.25 -6.52
C LEU A 8 81.88 23.28 -5.10
N ARG A 9 81.03 23.33 -4.08
CA ARG A 9 81.25 22.77 -2.74
C ARG A 9 79.87 22.33 -2.24
N ARG A 10 79.55 21.04 -2.36
CA ARG A 10 79.55 20.04 -1.27
C ARG A 10 78.88 20.58 0.00
N GLU A 11 77.68 20.09 0.29
CA GLU A 11 77.39 19.39 1.55
C GLU A 11 76.10 18.57 1.45
N ARG A 12 76.14 17.40 2.11
CA ARG A 12 75.13 16.34 2.14
C ARG A 12 73.97 16.71 3.08
N ILE A 13 72.85 15.97 2.95
CA ILE A 13 71.86 15.51 3.97
C ILE A 13 70.46 15.62 3.34
N VAL A 14 69.93 14.59 2.65
CA VAL A 14 69.22 13.37 3.12
C VAL A 14 67.69 13.55 3.20
N ALA A 15 66.99 12.59 2.55
CA ALA A 15 65.56 12.24 2.58
C ALA A 15 64.61 13.19 1.83
N ARG A 16 63.61 12.74 1.04
CA ARG A 16 62.78 11.54 1.22
C ARG A 16 62.05 11.17 -0.10
N LYS A 17 62.22 9.90 -0.47
CA LYS A 17 61.42 8.97 -1.29
C LYS A 17 60.12 9.45 -1.95
N LEU A 18 60.00 9.23 -3.27
CA LEU A 18 58.77 8.79 -3.93
C LEU A 18 59.13 7.59 -4.81
N SER A 19 58.69 6.39 -4.41
CA SER A 19 58.89 5.15 -5.16
C SER A 19 57.52 4.61 -5.56
N ILE A 20 57.29 4.59 -6.86
CA ILE A 20 56.13 3.98 -7.53
C ILE A 20 56.26 2.47 -7.37
N ALA A 21 55.30 1.84 -6.69
CA ALA A 21 55.17 0.39 -6.61
C ALA A 21 53.99 -0.06 -7.48
N ILE A 22 54.33 -0.81 -8.53
CA ILE A 22 53.41 -1.59 -9.35
C ILE A 22 52.91 -2.75 -8.47
N ALA A 23 51.60 -2.79 -8.19
CA ALA A 23 50.96 -3.92 -7.53
C ALA A 23 50.15 -4.72 -8.54
N THR A 24 50.63 -5.92 -8.81
CA THR A 24 50.06 -6.96 -9.66
C THR A 24 48.73 -7.43 -9.07
N LEU A 25 47.63 -7.23 -9.80
CA LEU A 25 46.29 -7.71 -9.45
C LEU A 25 46.19 -9.21 -9.74
N ILE A 26 46.45 -10.05 -8.74
CA ILE A 26 46.12 -11.48 -8.82
C ILE A 26 44.63 -11.61 -8.54
N GLY A 27 43.86 -11.88 -9.59
CA GLY A 27 42.46 -12.25 -9.49
C GLY A 27 42.32 -13.56 -8.73
N THR A 28 41.76 -13.46 -7.52
CA THR A 28 40.95 -14.55 -6.98
C THR A 28 39.52 -14.22 -7.35
N ALA A 29 38.94 -15.02 -8.24
CA ALA A 29 37.50 -15.07 -8.40
C ALA A 29 36.94 -15.51 -7.04
N GLY A 30 36.53 -14.53 -6.24
CA GLY A 30 35.71 -14.79 -5.08
C GLY A 30 34.46 -15.48 -5.57
N VAL A 31 34.33 -16.77 -5.26
CA VAL A 31 33.03 -17.41 -5.18
C VAL A 31 32.21 -16.45 -4.30
N LEU A 32 31.19 -15.82 -4.89
CA LEU A 32 30.21 -15.06 -4.14
C LEU A 32 29.61 -16.05 -3.15
N GLY A 33 30.09 -16.04 -1.91
CA GLY A 33 29.50 -16.81 -0.84
C GLY A 33 28.05 -16.39 -0.73
N GLU A 34 27.13 -17.36 -0.81
CA GLU A 34 25.73 -17.13 -0.47
C GLU A 34 25.68 -16.45 0.89
N ALA A 35 25.15 -15.23 0.95
CA ALA A 35 25.09 -14.48 2.19
C ALA A 35 24.29 -15.31 3.21
N ALA A 36 24.92 -15.65 4.33
CA ALA A 36 24.26 -16.36 5.43
C ALA A 36 23.04 -15.57 5.93
N ALA A 37 22.07 -16.25 6.58
CA ALA A 37 20.96 -15.57 7.23
C ALA A 37 21.49 -14.49 8.20
N GLN A 38 21.17 -13.22 7.92
CA GLN A 38 21.58 -12.07 8.71
C GLN A 38 20.42 -11.65 9.60
N VAL A 39 20.28 -12.34 10.73
CA VAL A 39 19.29 -12.04 11.77
C VAL A 39 20.02 -11.52 13.00
N VAL A 40 19.76 -10.28 13.39
CA VAL A 40 20.48 -9.61 14.48
C VAL A 40 19.48 -9.05 15.46
N ALA A 41 19.48 -9.56 16.69
CA ALA A 41 18.66 -9.02 17.78
C ALA A 41 19.15 -7.62 18.16
N SER A 42 18.22 -6.70 18.45
CA SER A 42 18.56 -5.32 18.82
C SER A 42 19.00 -5.16 20.29
N GLY A 43 18.62 -6.11 21.15
CA GLY A 43 18.76 -6.03 22.60
C GLY A 43 17.57 -5.42 23.35
N ARG A 44 16.58 -4.82 22.66
CA ARG A 44 15.33 -4.29 23.29
C ARG A 44 14.43 -5.39 23.85
N THR A 45 14.49 -6.57 23.27
CA THR A 45 13.86 -7.80 23.77
C THR A 45 14.92 -8.79 24.26
N SER A 46 14.50 -9.76 25.07
CA SER A 46 15.25 -10.95 25.46
C SER A 46 15.18 -12.04 24.37
N THR A 47 15.49 -11.62 23.13
CA THR A 47 15.56 -12.48 21.94
C THR A 47 16.94 -13.15 21.85
N THR A 48 16.95 -14.45 21.62
CA THR A 48 18.16 -15.24 21.36
C THR A 48 18.14 -15.75 19.92
N VAL A 49 19.17 -15.39 19.15
CA VAL A 49 19.40 -15.91 17.79
C VAL A 49 20.52 -16.94 17.86
N THR A 50 20.19 -18.22 17.64
CA THR A 50 21.17 -19.32 17.60
C THR A 50 21.44 -19.74 16.16
N PRO A 51 22.57 -19.34 15.55
CA PRO A 51 22.92 -19.75 14.21
C PRO A 51 23.31 -21.23 14.17
N GLY A 52 22.83 -21.95 13.16
CA GLY A 52 23.32 -23.27 12.75
C GLY A 52 23.95 -23.21 11.36
N ALA A 53 24.34 -24.36 10.80
CA ALA A 53 25.01 -24.39 9.49
C ALA A 53 24.13 -23.87 8.35
N SER A 54 22.84 -24.24 8.33
CA SER A 54 21.85 -23.77 7.35
C SER A 54 20.53 -23.34 7.99
N VAL A 55 20.36 -23.61 9.29
CA VAL A 55 19.14 -23.31 10.05
C VAL A 55 19.51 -22.44 11.23
N THR A 56 18.95 -21.23 11.28
CA THR A 56 19.02 -20.33 12.43
C THR A 56 17.75 -20.46 13.25
N ARG A 57 17.89 -20.66 14.56
CA ARG A 57 16.77 -20.71 15.50
C ARG A 57 16.66 -19.37 16.22
N VAL A 58 15.44 -18.88 16.38
CA VAL A 58 15.14 -17.68 17.17
C VAL A 58 14.16 -18.05 18.27
N ASP A 59 14.53 -17.74 19.51
CA ASP A 59 13.70 -17.90 20.70
C ASP A 59 13.61 -16.56 21.44
N THR A 60 12.57 -16.36 22.25
CA THR A 60 12.44 -15.19 23.11
C THR A 60 11.77 -15.55 24.43
N THR A 61 12.16 -14.86 25.50
CA THR A 61 11.47 -14.90 26.80
C THR A 61 10.68 -13.63 27.09
N SER A 62 10.69 -12.67 26.16
CA SER A 62 9.89 -11.45 26.24
C SER A 62 8.42 -11.77 25.96
N VAL A 63 7.65 -11.99 27.01
CA VAL A 63 6.23 -12.36 26.93
C VAL A 63 5.41 -11.39 27.77
N VAL A 64 4.34 -10.84 27.18
CA VAL A 64 3.34 -10.03 27.88
C VAL A 64 1.96 -10.57 27.51
N GLY A 65 1.22 -11.05 28.51
CA GLY A 65 -0.05 -11.74 28.27
C GLY A 65 0.17 -13.01 27.43
N SER A 66 -0.51 -13.12 26.29
CA SER A 66 -0.41 -14.25 25.36
C SER A 66 0.45 -13.95 24.13
N ALA A 67 1.14 -12.80 24.10
CA ALA A 67 2.01 -12.38 23.01
C ALA A 67 3.49 -12.46 23.41
N ALA A 68 4.31 -13.01 22.53
CA ALA A 68 5.76 -12.97 22.60
C ALA A 68 6.33 -11.90 21.66
N PHE A 69 7.51 -11.39 21.99
CA PHE A 69 8.13 -10.27 21.28
C PHE A 69 9.57 -10.56 20.88
N ASN A 70 9.86 -10.30 19.61
CA ASN A 70 11.21 -10.16 19.10
C ASN A 70 11.44 -8.74 18.60
N ASP A 71 12.67 -8.25 18.72
CA ASP A 71 13.08 -7.00 18.12
C ASP A 71 14.47 -7.16 17.50
N PHE A 72 14.59 -6.80 16.22
CA PHE A 72 15.76 -7.01 15.39
C PHE A 72 16.27 -5.69 14.82
N SER A 73 17.60 -5.54 14.77
CA SER A 73 18.25 -4.47 14.03
C SER A 73 18.53 -4.84 12.57
N ALA A 74 18.34 -6.10 12.20
CA ALA A 74 18.35 -6.62 10.83
C ALA A 74 17.66 -7.99 10.80
N PHE A 75 16.87 -8.24 9.76
CA PHE A 75 16.25 -9.54 9.53
C PHE A 75 16.24 -9.85 8.03
N ASN A 76 17.27 -10.58 7.58
CA ASN A 76 17.42 -11.07 6.22
C ASN A 76 17.69 -12.58 6.24
N VAL A 77 17.19 -13.31 5.24
CA VAL A 77 17.38 -14.75 5.12
C VAL A 77 17.90 -15.06 3.73
N GLY A 78 19.17 -15.44 3.63
CA GLY A 78 19.78 -15.79 2.35
C GLY A 78 19.21 -17.08 1.76
N ASN A 79 19.36 -17.25 0.44
CA ASN A 79 18.95 -18.46 -0.26
C ASN A 79 19.59 -19.70 0.38
N GLY A 80 18.88 -20.84 0.37
CA GLY A 80 19.33 -22.08 1.01
C GLY A 80 19.33 -22.08 2.54
N HIS A 81 19.11 -20.93 3.19
CA HIS A 81 19.05 -20.83 4.65
C HIS A 81 17.61 -20.84 5.15
N THR A 82 17.43 -21.29 6.40
CA THR A 82 16.14 -21.30 7.09
C THR A 82 16.23 -20.55 8.42
N VAL A 83 15.23 -19.74 8.72
CA VAL A 83 15.02 -19.15 10.05
C VAL A 83 13.77 -19.74 10.67
N ASN A 84 13.92 -20.42 11.80
CA ASN A 84 12.81 -20.94 12.59
C ASN A 84 12.57 -20.02 13.79
N LEU A 85 11.43 -19.32 13.78
CA LEU A 85 10.94 -18.50 14.88
C LEU A 85 10.09 -19.35 15.81
N ASN A 86 10.56 -19.61 17.02
CA ASN A 86 9.84 -20.42 17.99
C ASN A 86 8.94 -19.55 18.86
N LEU A 87 7.64 -19.86 18.84
CA LEU A 87 6.68 -19.30 19.78
C LEU A 87 6.87 -19.97 21.14
N PRO A 88 7.04 -19.19 22.23
CA PRO A 88 7.09 -19.74 23.58
C PRO A 88 5.81 -20.47 23.95
N THR A 89 5.92 -21.53 24.77
CA THR A 89 4.77 -22.29 25.26
C THR A 89 3.75 -21.38 25.93
N GLY A 90 2.47 -21.56 25.62
CA GLY A 90 1.37 -20.76 26.18
C GLY A 90 1.11 -19.43 25.45
N THR A 91 1.91 -19.08 24.45
CA THR A 91 1.65 -17.90 23.61
C THR A 91 0.82 -18.25 22.38
N SER A 92 0.03 -17.28 21.92
CA SER A 92 -0.78 -17.38 20.70
C SER A 92 -0.24 -16.52 19.56
N ALA A 93 0.46 -15.44 19.90
CA ALA A 93 1.01 -14.47 18.97
C ALA A 93 2.52 -14.27 19.16
N LEU A 94 3.23 -14.01 18.05
CA LEU A 94 4.62 -13.60 18.04
C LEU A 94 4.79 -12.34 17.20
N ILE A 95 5.24 -11.27 17.84
CA ILE A 95 5.42 -9.96 17.21
C ILE A 95 6.91 -9.73 16.96
N ASN A 96 7.28 -9.54 15.70
CA ASN A 96 8.65 -9.30 15.26
C ASN A 96 8.78 -7.87 14.75
N LEU A 97 9.47 -7.04 15.52
CA LEU A 97 9.81 -5.69 15.13
C LEU A 97 11.18 -5.70 14.47
N ILE A 98 11.29 -5.05 13.31
CA ILE A 98 12.52 -5.04 12.51
C ILE A 98 12.84 -3.60 12.15
N GLY A 99 14.07 -3.19 12.48
CA GLY A 99 14.67 -1.96 11.98
C GLY A 99 15.92 -2.25 11.12
N GLY A 100 16.60 -1.18 10.70
CA GLY A 100 17.89 -1.27 10.02
C GLY A 100 17.84 -1.55 8.52
N GLY A 101 16.69 -1.32 7.87
CA GLY A 101 16.51 -1.46 6.44
C GLY A 101 15.47 -2.50 6.04
N ARG A 102 15.20 -2.57 4.73
CA ARG A 102 14.23 -3.50 4.15
C ARG A 102 14.63 -4.95 4.42
N SER A 103 13.67 -5.77 4.86
CA SER A 103 13.90 -7.20 5.05
C SER A 103 13.92 -7.93 3.70
N GLN A 104 15.01 -8.62 3.41
CA GLN A 104 15.17 -9.45 2.22
C GLN A 104 15.13 -10.94 2.58
N ILE A 105 14.13 -11.64 2.05
CA ILE A 105 13.87 -13.06 2.29
C ILE A 105 14.08 -13.83 0.98
N ASP A 106 15.27 -14.39 0.83
CA ASP A 106 15.67 -15.27 -0.26
C ASP A 106 15.59 -16.76 0.12
N GLY A 107 15.64 -17.07 1.41
CA GLY A 107 15.49 -18.41 1.97
C GLY A 107 14.11 -18.67 2.60
N THR A 108 14.07 -19.55 3.61
CA THR A 108 12.82 -19.96 4.27
C THR A 108 12.68 -19.35 5.66
N VAL A 109 11.51 -18.81 6.00
CA VAL A 109 11.13 -18.41 7.36
C VAL A 109 9.96 -19.28 7.82
N ASN A 110 10.10 -19.93 8.98
CA ASN A 110 9.03 -20.71 9.59
C ASN A 110 8.67 -20.14 10.96
N ALA A 111 7.39 -19.92 11.21
CA ALA A 111 6.86 -19.72 12.55
C ALA A 111 6.46 -21.07 13.16
N LEU A 112 7.05 -21.41 14.30
CA LEU A 112 6.86 -22.70 14.96
C LEU A 112 6.14 -22.51 16.30
N LYS A 113 4.93 -23.02 16.42
CA LYS A 113 4.19 -23.16 17.67
C LYS A 113 4.16 -24.62 18.08
N ASP A 114 4.62 -24.92 19.30
CA ASP A 114 4.69 -26.30 19.82
C ASP A 114 5.48 -27.24 18.88
N GLY A 115 6.55 -26.72 18.28
CA GLY A 115 7.44 -27.45 17.35
C GLY A 115 6.89 -27.64 15.94
N ARG A 116 5.82 -26.93 15.56
CA ARG A 116 5.05 -27.12 14.31
C ARG A 116 4.75 -25.81 13.63
N ILE A 117 4.63 -25.79 12.31
CA ILE A 117 4.21 -24.57 11.61
C ILE A 117 2.85 -24.11 12.14
N GLY A 118 2.80 -22.88 12.65
CA GLY A 118 1.62 -22.38 13.34
C GLY A 118 1.88 -21.02 13.99
N GLY A 119 0.96 -20.64 14.87
CA GLY A 119 1.00 -19.35 15.57
C GLY A 119 0.50 -18.19 14.73
N ASN A 120 0.11 -17.11 15.41
CA ASN A 120 -0.22 -15.84 14.78
C ASN A 120 1.02 -14.93 14.77
N VAL A 121 1.63 -14.72 13.61
CA VAL A 121 2.94 -14.06 13.54
C VAL A 121 2.88 -12.74 12.79
N PHE A 122 3.33 -11.70 13.47
CA PHE A 122 3.39 -10.33 12.97
C PHE A 122 4.83 -9.96 12.67
N PHE A 123 5.05 -9.34 11.52
CA PHE A 123 6.29 -8.70 11.12
C PHE A 123 6.00 -7.22 10.85
N ALA A 124 6.75 -6.35 11.52
CA ALA A 124 6.67 -4.90 11.37
C ALA A 124 8.04 -4.35 10.95
N ASN A 125 8.13 -3.81 9.74
CA ASN A 125 9.35 -3.20 9.22
C ASN A 125 9.00 -1.91 8.43
N PRO A 126 9.39 -0.71 8.91
CA PRO A 126 9.06 0.55 8.25
C PRO A 126 9.67 0.66 6.84
N ASP A 127 10.79 -0.02 6.58
CA ASP A 127 11.48 -0.06 5.29
C ASP A 127 10.89 -1.12 4.34
N GLY A 128 9.92 -1.91 4.80
CA GLY A 128 9.18 -2.89 4.01
C GLY A 128 9.87 -4.26 3.87
N PHE A 129 9.41 -5.04 2.89
CA PHE A 129 9.82 -6.43 2.68
C PHE A 129 10.02 -6.74 1.20
N LEU A 130 11.03 -7.56 0.89
CA LEU A 130 11.19 -8.27 -0.36
C LEU A 130 11.23 -9.77 -0.07
N ILE A 131 10.24 -10.50 -0.55
CA ILE A 131 10.25 -11.97 -0.58
C ILE A 131 10.59 -12.35 -2.01
N SER A 132 11.84 -12.74 -2.28
CA SER A 132 12.29 -13.03 -3.63
C SER A 132 11.66 -14.32 -4.17
N SER A 133 11.91 -14.66 -5.43
CA SER A 133 11.30 -15.85 -6.06
C SER A 133 11.65 -17.18 -5.38
N SER A 134 12.81 -17.26 -4.70
CA SER A 134 13.18 -18.42 -3.87
C SER A 134 12.69 -18.31 -2.42
N GLY A 135 12.29 -17.10 -1.99
CA GLY A 135 11.82 -16.82 -0.65
C GLY A 135 10.54 -17.54 -0.28
N VAL A 136 10.48 -18.07 0.93
CA VAL A 136 9.31 -18.76 1.47
C VAL A 136 9.06 -18.31 2.90
N MET A 137 7.81 -17.98 3.23
CA MET A 137 7.39 -17.77 4.63
C MET A 137 6.22 -18.68 4.96
N ASN A 138 6.31 -19.39 6.08
CA ASN A 138 5.29 -20.34 6.54
C ASN A 138 4.85 -20.01 7.98
N ALA A 139 3.55 -19.88 8.22
CA ALA A 139 2.98 -19.63 9.54
C ALA A 139 1.56 -20.19 9.69
N GLY A 140 0.99 -20.07 10.90
CA GLY A 140 -0.45 -20.30 11.09
C GLY A 140 -1.26 -19.14 10.48
N SER A 141 -0.99 -17.94 10.96
CA SER A 141 -1.38 -16.67 10.32
C SER A 141 -0.16 -15.77 10.18
N LEU A 142 -0.06 -15.08 9.05
CA LEU A 142 1.08 -14.27 8.66
C LEU A 142 0.66 -12.83 8.41
N HIS A 143 1.16 -11.90 9.22
CA HIS A 143 0.91 -10.47 9.07
C HIS A 143 2.23 -9.77 8.76
N LEU A 144 2.36 -9.15 7.58
CA LEU A 144 3.47 -8.26 7.23
C LEU A 144 2.97 -6.84 7.14
N SER A 145 3.60 -5.93 7.87
CA SER A 145 3.24 -4.52 7.84
C SER A 145 4.46 -3.63 7.78
N ALA A 146 4.31 -2.46 7.17
CA ALA A 146 5.31 -1.41 7.18
C ALA A 146 4.79 -0.16 7.91
N PRO A 147 4.84 -0.15 9.25
CA PRO A 147 4.38 0.97 10.04
C PRO A 147 5.29 2.20 9.87
N SER A 148 4.85 3.37 10.30
CA SER A 148 5.70 4.56 10.32
C SER A 148 6.89 4.40 11.27
N ARG A 149 8.01 5.06 10.98
CA ARG A 149 9.19 5.03 11.86
C ARG A 149 8.88 5.51 13.28
N GLY A 150 8.11 6.58 13.42
CA GLY A 150 7.72 7.10 14.74
C GLY A 150 6.89 6.11 15.56
N PHE A 151 6.06 5.28 14.91
CA PHE A 151 5.35 4.19 15.59
C PHE A 151 6.33 3.11 16.07
N MET A 152 7.29 2.72 15.23
CA MET A 152 8.31 1.73 15.57
C MET A 152 9.24 2.16 16.70
N ASP A 153 9.63 3.44 16.72
CA ASP A 153 10.52 4.02 17.73
C ASP A 153 9.84 4.10 19.11
N SER A 154 8.52 4.32 19.14
CA SER A 154 7.72 4.42 20.37
C SER A 154 7.09 3.10 20.83
N PHE A 155 7.36 1.99 20.12
CA PHE A 155 6.73 0.71 20.42
C PHE A 155 7.15 0.14 21.78
N PHE A 156 8.39 0.37 22.20
CA PHE A 156 8.90 -0.08 23.50
C PHE A 156 9.15 1.13 24.41
N LEU A 157 8.64 1.06 25.65
CA LEU A 157 8.89 2.05 26.70
C LEU A 157 10.23 1.80 27.43
N GLY A 158 10.75 0.58 27.30
CA GLY A 158 11.98 0.11 27.91
C GLY A 158 12.29 -1.32 27.46
N LYS A 159 13.38 -1.90 27.95
CA LYS A 159 13.72 -3.31 27.66
C LYS A 159 12.59 -4.22 28.14
N ASP A 160 12.12 -5.11 27.26
CA ASP A 160 11.04 -6.06 27.53
C ASP A 160 9.71 -5.40 27.98
N GLN A 161 9.52 -4.12 27.67
CA GLN A 161 8.33 -3.33 28.06
C GLN A 161 7.63 -2.76 26.82
N PRO A 162 6.87 -3.58 26.07
CA PRO A 162 6.09 -3.07 24.94
C PRO A 162 4.97 -2.14 25.41
N ASN A 163 4.70 -1.10 24.62
CA ASN A 163 3.58 -0.20 24.83
C ASN A 163 2.27 -0.91 24.43
N GLY A 164 1.40 -1.17 25.40
CA GLY A 164 0.14 -1.89 25.17
C GLY A 164 -0.74 -1.28 24.07
N ILE A 165 -0.78 0.06 23.94
CA ILE A 165 -1.52 0.73 22.87
C ILE A 165 -0.92 0.40 21.50
N ALA A 166 0.41 0.38 21.39
CA ALA A 166 1.09 0.05 20.15
C ALA A 166 0.88 -1.43 19.76
N VAL A 167 0.89 -2.33 20.75
CA VAL A 167 0.55 -3.75 20.56
C VAL A 167 -0.86 -3.90 20.01
N ASP A 168 -1.85 -3.25 20.65
CA ASP A 168 -3.25 -3.31 20.22
C ASP A 168 -3.43 -2.75 18.80
N LEU A 169 -2.82 -1.60 18.50
CA LEU A 169 -2.88 -1.00 17.16
C LEU A 169 -2.28 -1.93 16.10
N LEU A 170 -1.13 -2.56 16.38
CA LEU A 170 -0.49 -3.48 15.45
C LEU A 170 -1.32 -4.75 15.23
N MET A 171 -1.81 -5.36 16.32
CA MET A 171 -2.59 -6.60 16.24
C MET A 171 -3.97 -6.39 15.59
N GLN A 172 -4.53 -5.18 15.69
CA GLN A 172 -5.77 -4.80 15.01
C GLN A 172 -5.54 -4.32 13.56
N GLY A 173 -4.29 -4.19 13.11
CA GLY A 173 -3.97 -3.68 11.78
C GLY A 173 -4.26 -2.18 11.59
N ARG A 174 -4.22 -1.41 12.68
CA ARG A 174 -4.56 0.02 12.77
C ARG A 174 -3.34 0.92 12.99
N GLN A 175 -2.13 0.35 12.98
CA GLN A 175 -0.90 1.11 13.08
C GLN A 175 -0.76 2.11 11.92
N PRO A 176 -0.20 3.32 12.16
CA PRO A 176 0.13 4.24 11.08
C PRO A 176 1.13 3.60 10.11
N ILE A 177 0.90 3.74 8.81
CA ILE A 177 1.72 3.15 7.74
C ILE A 177 2.74 4.16 7.23
N GLU A 178 3.95 3.69 6.89
CA GLU A 178 4.97 4.49 6.20
C GLU A 178 4.57 4.67 4.72
N PRO A 179 4.25 5.88 4.24
CA PRO A 179 3.62 6.09 2.92
C PRO A 179 4.45 5.61 1.73
N HIS A 180 5.77 5.60 1.84
CA HIS A 180 6.69 5.19 0.78
C HIS A 180 7.24 3.77 0.94
N SER A 181 6.74 3.03 1.94
CA SER A 181 7.14 1.64 2.14
C SER A 181 6.64 0.73 1.01
N LEU A 182 7.35 -0.38 0.80
CA LEU A 182 7.01 -1.39 -0.19
C LEU A 182 7.05 -2.79 0.43
N ILE A 183 5.97 -3.54 0.25
CA ILE A 183 5.98 -5.00 0.37
C ILE A 183 5.94 -5.58 -1.03
N GLU A 184 7.01 -6.26 -1.41
CA GLU A 184 7.14 -6.96 -2.69
C GLU A 184 7.26 -8.46 -2.47
N VAL A 185 6.32 -9.22 -3.02
CA VAL A 185 6.31 -10.68 -2.98
C VAL A 185 6.54 -11.20 -4.39
N ARG A 186 7.58 -11.99 -4.57
CA ARG A 186 7.87 -12.79 -5.77
C ARG A 186 7.90 -14.29 -5.48
N GLY A 187 8.09 -14.66 -4.20
CA GLY A 187 8.14 -16.03 -3.72
C GLY A 187 6.82 -16.50 -3.13
N ARG A 188 6.89 -17.32 -2.07
CA ARG A 188 5.73 -18.01 -1.50
C ARG A 188 5.42 -17.55 -0.09
N LEU A 189 4.17 -17.19 0.15
CA LEU A 189 3.62 -17.00 1.50
C LEU A 189 2.58 -18.09 1.74
N ASN A 190 2.80 -18.93 2.74
CA ASN A 190 1.90 -20.01 3.10
C ASN A 190 1.40 -19.80 4.54
N ALA A 191 0.09 -19.70 4.69
CA ALA A 191 -0.55 -19.63 6.00
C ALA A 191 -1.66 -20.67 6.12
N ALA A 192 -1.74 -21.32 7.28
CA ALA A 192 -2.81 -22.26 7.58
C ALA A 192 -4.18 -21.58 7.70
N ASP A 193 -4.24 -20.27 7.97
CA ASP A 193 -5.49 -19.53 8.13
C ASP A 193 -5.48 -18.20 7.35
N SER A 194 -4.58 -17.27 7.66
CA SER A 194 -4.62 -15.93 7.04
C SER A 194 -3.26 -15.35 6.63
N ILE A 195 -3.28 -14.56 5.55
CA ILE A 195 -2.18 -13.71 5.10
C ILE A 195 -2.68 -12.27 5.09
N ASP A 196 -1.91 -11.36 5.68
CA ASP A 196 -2.25 -9.96 5.78
C ASP A 196 -1.03 -9.08 5.46
N LEU A 197 -1.14 -8.24 4.42
CA LEU A 197 -0.10 -7.34 3.96
C LEU A 197 -0.56 -5.88 4.10
N ARG A 198 0.19 -5.03 4.81
CA ARG A 198 -0.11 -3.59 4.95
C ARG A 198 1.11 -2.71 4.66
N SER A 199 1.04 -1.83 3.67
CA SER A 199 2.20 -0.99 3.28
C SER A 199 1.79 0.28 2.54
N GLY A 200 2.76 1.14 2.20
CA GLY A 200 2.55 2.25 1.27
C GLY A 200 2.20 1.75 -0.13
N LYS A 201 2.91 0.72 -0.60
CA LYS A 201 2.67 0.02 -1.85
C LYS A 201 2.81 -1.49 -1.66
N ILE A 202 1.98 -2.26 -2.35
CA ILE A 202 2.07 -3.73 -2.38
C ILE A 202 2.25 -4.20 -3.82
N VAL A 203 3.21 -5.09 -4.04
CA VAL A 203 3.43 -5.77 -5.32
C VAL A 203 3.43 -7.27 -5.10
N VAL A 204 2.56 -8.00 -5.80
CA VAL A 204 2.54 -9.46 -5.87
C VAL A 204 2.95 -9.86 -7.29
N GLY A 205 4.23 -10.14 -7.49
CA GLY A 205 4.83 -10.43 -8.79
C GLY A 205 4.35 -11.75 -9.41
N ASN A 206 4.58 -11.92 -10.71
CA ASN A 206 4.09 -13.06 -11.50
C ASN A 206 4.47 -14.46 -11.00
N THR A 207 5.60 -14.62 -10.32
CA THR A 207 6.01 -15.90 -9.71
C THR A 207 5.45 -16.10 -8.30
N ALA A 208 4.82 -15.07 -7.73
CA ALA A 208 4.39 -15.09 -6.35
C ALA A 208 3.18 -16.00 -6.14
N GLN A 209 3.16 -16.66 -4.99
CA GLN A 209 2.03 -17.47 -4.56
C GLN A 209 1.71 -17.16 -3.10
N LEU A 210 0.52 -16.60 -2.86
CA LEU A 210 -0.04 -16.41 -1.54
C LEU A 210 -1.12 -17.46 -1.34
N ARG A 211 -0.95 -18.32 -0.34
CA ARG A 211 -1.88 -19.42 -0.05
C ARG A 211 -2.32 -19.34 1.40
N ALA A 212 -3.62 -19.14 1.62
CA ALA A 212 -4.24 -19.05 2.93
C ALA A 212 -5.37 -20.07 3.07
N GLY A 213 -5.50 -20.63 4.28
CA GLY A 213 -6.58 -21.54 4.63
C GLY A 213 -6.52 -22.90 3.92
N VAL A 214 -5.30 -23.36 3.73
CA VAL A 214 -5.05 -24.67 3.13
C VAL A 214 -5.35 -25.77 4.17
N PRO A 215 -6.17 -26.80 3.85
CA PRO A 215 -6.35 -27.94 4.74
C PRO A 215 -5.00 -28.55 5.15
N GLN A 216 -4.86 -28.96 6.41
CA GLN A 216 -3.59 -29.43 6.99
C GLN A 216 -2.82 -30.38 6.06
N ALA A 217 -3.49 -31.40 5.49
CA ALA A 217 -2.87 -32.41 4.61
C ALA A 217 -2.33 -31.86 3.28
N GLU A 218 -2.88 -30.76 2.79
CA GLU A 218 -2.40 -30.07 1.59
C GLU A 218 -1.36 -29.01 1.96
N PHE A 219 -1.50 -28.38 3.12
CA PHE A 219 -0.48 -27.47 3.68
C PHE A 219 0.85 -28.19 3.86
N ASP A 220 0.81 -29.46 4.29
CA ASP A 220 1.97 -30.36 4.44
C ASP A 220 2.83 -30.49 3.16
N GLN A 221 2.22 -30.36 1.97
CA GLN A 221 2.90 -30.47 0.68
C GLN A 221 3.43 -29.13 0.17
N MET A 222 2.94 -28.02 0.72
CA MET A 222 3.27 -26.66 0.27
C MET A 222 4.47 -26.06 1.02
N VAL A 223 4.69 -26.52 2.25
CA VAL A 223 5.73 -26.02 3.16
C VAL A 223 7.03 -26.81 3.03
N ASN A 224 8.17 -26.14 3.24
CA ASN A 224 9.49 -26.78 3.18
C ASN A 224 9.89 -27.33 4.57
N THR A 225 9.25 -28.42 5.01
CA THR A 225 9.27 -28.93 6.41
C THR A 225 10.30 -30.01 6.72
N THR A 226 11.40 -30.14 5.97
CA THR A 226 12.42 -31.18 6.22
C THR A 226 12.85 -31.20 7.70
N GLY A 227 12.42 -32.22 8.47
CA GLY A 227 12.76 -32.41 9.89
C GLY A 227 11.76 -31.89 10.95
N ILE A 228 10.56 -31.43 10.59
CA ILE A 228 9.55 -30.88 11.53
C ILE A 228 8.32 -31.80 11.61
N THR A 229 7.87 -32.16 12.82
CA THR A 229 6.73 -33.10 13.05
C THR A 229 5.41 -32.35 13.31
N GLN A 230 4.38 -32.53 12.48
CA GLN A 230 3.21 -31.65 12.26
C GLN A 230 1.98 -31.95 13.18
N ALA A 231 1.03 -31.01 13.32
CA ALA A 231 -0.19 -31.14 14.17
C ALA A 231 -1.41 -31.60 13.38
N GLY A 232 -2.26 -32.39 14.06
CA GLY A 232 -3.67 -32.53 13.74
C GLY A 232 -4.51 -31.50 14.51
N GLN A 233 -5.66 -31.17 13.88
CA GLN A 233 -6.72 -30.24 14.28
C GLN A 233 -6.35 -28.74 14.21
N VAL A 234 -6.71 -28.15 13.06
CA VAL A 234 -6.82 -26.71 12.88
C VAL A 234 -8.14 -26.23 13.47
N VAL A 235 -8.08 -25.23 14.35
CA VAL A 235 -9.22 -24.43 14.80
C VAL A 235 -9.76 -23.67 13.58
N ALA A 236 -11.07 -23.79 13.31
CA ALA A 236 -11.83 -23.14 12.23
C ALA A 236 -11.02 -22.23 11.27
N VAL A 237 -10.65 -22.78 10.11
CA VAL A 237 -9.98 -22.05 9.03
C VAL A 237 -11.00 -21.13 8.36
N GLN A 238 -10.71 -19.83 8.32
CA GLN A 238 -11.51 -18.87 7.54
C GLN A 238 -10.89 -18.60 6.17
N GLY A 239 -9.59 -18.80 6.03
CA GLY A 239 -8.91 -18.71 4.73
C GLY A 239 -8.98 -17.31 4.16
N ARG A 240 -8.16 -16.40 4.69
CA ARG A 240 -8.23 -14.98 4.29
C ARG A 240 -6.90 -14.47 3.76
N ILE A 241 -6.94 -13.82 2.61
CA ILE A 241 -5.85 -13.01 2.10
C ILE A 241 -6.29 -11.54 2.11
N PHE A 242 -5.59 -10.70 2.85
CA PHE A 242 -5.85 -9.27 2.95
C PHE A 242 -4.65 -8.44 2.53
N LEU A 243 -4.85 -7.53 1.59
CA LEU A 243 -3.86 -6.59 1.13
C LEU A 243 -4.43 -5.20 1.34
N ALA A 244 -3.73 -4.34 2.07
CA ALA A 244 -4.12 -2.94 2.24
C ALA A 244 -2.91 -2.02 1.99
N ALA A 245 -2.97 -1.26 0.90
CA ALA A 245 -1.98 -0.23 0.60
C ALA A 245 -2.57 1.17 0.79
N THR A 246 -1.81 2.09 1.38
CA THR A 246 -2.20 3.53 1.40
C THR A 246 -2.00 4.20 0.04
N GLY A 247 -1.21 3.60 -0.84
CA GLY A 247 -1.05 3.96 -2.25
C GLY A 247 -1.54 2.81 -3.13
N ASP A 248 -0.68 2.33 -4.03
CA ASP A 248 -1.09 1.36 -5.05
C ASP A 248 -0.95 -0.11 -4.64
N VAL A 249 -1.76 -0.97 -5.25
CA VAL A 249 -1.59 -2.43 -5.26
C VAL A 249 -1.43 -2.91 -6.69
N ASP A 250 -0.41 -3.74 -6.94
CA ASP A 250 -0.12 -4.35 -8.23
C ASP A 250 -0.01 -5.87 -8.09
N ILE A 251 -0.87 -6.62 -8.79
CA ILE A 251 -0.96 -8.08 -8.70
C ILE A 251 -0.78 -8.68 -10.08
N SER A 252 0.33 -9.39 -10.26
CA SER A 252 0.59 -10.28 -11.40
C SER A 252 0.71 -11.77 -11.01
N GLY A 253 0.78 -12.07 -9.71
CA GLY A 253 0.90 -13.42 -9.19
C GLY A 253 -0.41 -14.10 -8.82
N ARG A 254 -0.31 -15.12 -7.97
CA ARG A 254 -1.42 -15.99 -7.58
C ARG A 254 -1.80 -15.82 -6.11
N LEU A 255 -3.08 -15.62 -5.86
CA LEU A 255 -3.71 -15.55 -4.53
C LEU A 255 -4.75 -16.67 -4.45
N ASP A 256 -4.53 -17.64 -3.55
CA ASP A 256 -5.45 -18.74 -3.27
C ASP A 256 -5.92 -18.67 -1.81
N ALA A 257 -7.21 -18.46 -1.61
CA ALA A 257 -7.82 -18.47 -0.28
C ALA A 257 -8.93 -19.53 -0.22
N ALA A 258 -8.78 -20.53 0.65
CA ALA A 258 -9.79 -21.57 0.88
C ALA A 258 -10.16 -21.60 2.36
N ALA A 259 -11.42 -21.82 2.74
CA ALA A 259 -11.78 -21.93 4.16
C ALA A 259 -11.88 -23.39 4.59
N THR A 260 -12.72 -24.16 3.90
CA THR A 260 -12.95 -25.58 4.14
C THR A 260 -13.16 -26.29 2.80
N PRO A 261 -13.21 -27.64 2.76
CA PRO A 261 -13.55 -28.35 1.51
C PRO A 261 -14.88 -27.88 0.88
N ASP A 262 -15.85 -27.46 1.71
CA ASP A 262 -17.19 -27.06 1.28
C ASP A 262 -17.38 -25.54 1.18
N ASN A 263 -16.45 -24.74 1.72
CA ASN A 263 -16.55 -23.27 1.71
C ASN A 263 -15.23 -22.64 1.22
N GLY A 264 -15.32 -21.77 0.24
CA GLY A 264 -14.22 -20.95 -0.24
C GLY A 264 -13.78 -19.89 0.79
N GLY A 265 -12.56 -19.37 0.61
CA GLY A 265 -11.98 -18.33 1.46
C GLY A 265 -12.33 -16.91 1.01
N GLN A 266 -11.61 -15.92 1.53
CA GLN A 266 -11.81 -14.52 1.20
C GLN A 266 -10.52 -13.88 0.70
N ILE A 267 -10.61 -13.13 -0.39
CA ILE A 267 -9.55 -12.23 -0.87
C ILE A 267 -10.09 -10.81 -0.79
N ASP A 268 -9.47 -10.00 0.05
CA ASP A 268 -9.79 -8.59 0.23
C ASP A 268 -8.56 -7.75 -0.14
N VAL A 269 -8.67 -6.91 -1.17
CA VAL A 269 -7.59 -6.02 -1.61
C VAL A 269 -8.09 -4.59 -1.57
N THR A 270 -7.38 -3.72 -0.85
CA THR A 270 -7.66 -2.29 -0.73
C THR A 270 -6.43 -1.48 -1.13
N SER A 271 -6.59 -0.51 -2.02
CA SER A 271 -5.57 0.47 -2.40
C SER A 271 -6.06 1.89 -2.13
N GLY A 272 -5.16 2.82 -1.83
CA GLY A 272 -5.46 4.25 -1.68
C GLY A 272 -5.44 5.03 -3.01
N GLY A 273 -5.19 4.33 -4.12
CA GLY A 273 -5.03 4.90 -5.45
C GLY A 273 -5.41 3.91 -6.54
N ARG A 274 -4.42 3.26 -7.16
CA ARG A 274 -4.65 2.30 -8.24
C ARG A 274 -4.50 0.85 -7.77
N LEU A 275 -5.38 -0.01 -8.24
CA LEU A 275 -5.36 -1.45 -8.05
C LEU A 275 -5.31 -2.12 -9.42
N ASP A 276 -4.18 -2.75 -9.75
CA ASP A 276 -3.98 -3.43 -11.02
C ASP A 276 -3.91 -4.95 -10.79
N VAL A 277 -4.67 -5.72 -11.57
CA VAL A 277 -4.61 -7.18 -11.61
C VAL A 277 -4.35 -7.63 -13.04
N HIS A 278 -3.14 -8.13 -13.33
CA HIS A 278 -2.72 -8.36 -14.71
C HIS A 278 -1.69 -9.47 -14.91
N GLY A 279 -1.21 -9.64 -16.15
CA GLY A 279 0.00 -10.43 -16.45
C GLY A 279 -0.12 -11.92 -16.11
N GLY A 280 -1.30 -12.50 -16.28
CA GLY A 280 -1.62 -13.89 -15.93
C GLY A 280 -2.01 -14.08 -14.47
N ALA A 281 -2.29 -13.01 -13.71
CA ALA A 281 -2.68 -13.11 -12.30
C ALA A 281 -3.88 -14.04 -12.09
N VAL A 282 -3.88 -14.74 -10.95
CA VAL A 282 -4.99 -15.60 -10.55
C VAL A 282 -5.42 -15.28 -9.12
N LEU A 283 -6.67 -14.87 -8.95
CA LEU A 283 -7.32 -14.73 -7.65
C LEU A 283 -8.41 -15.79 -7.55
N ASN A 284 -8.25 -16.70 -6.60
CA ASN A 284 -9.11 -17.87 -6.50
C ASN A 284 -9.57 -18.09 -5.06
N THR A 285 -10.90 -18.13 -4.91
CA THR A 285 -11.58 -18.41 -3.66
C THR A 285 -12.53 -19.60 -3.78
N ARG A 286 -12.37 -20.44 -4.81
CA ARG A 286 -13.19 -21.64 -4.96
C ARG A 286 -12.99 -22.57 -3.76
N SER A 287 -14.07 -23.22 -3.35
CA SER A 287 -14.03 -24.28 -2.34
C SER A 287 -13.08 -25.42 -2.74
N GLY A 288 -12.48 -26.08 -1.75
CA GLY A 288 -11.39 -27.05 -1.92
C GLY A 288 -11.76 -28.42 -2.49
N GLY A 289 -12.96 -28.61 -3.06
CA GLY A 289 -13.34 -29.86 -3.73
C GLY A 289 -14.57 -30.58 -3.17
N GLY A 290 -15.39 -29.94 -2.34
CA GLY A 290 -16.71 -30.45 -2.01
C GLY A 290 -17.55 -30.66 -3.28
N THR A 291 -18.46 -31.64 -3.25
CA THR A 291 -19.41 -31.93 -4.35
C THR A 291 -20.84 -31.82 -3.84
N GLY A 292 -21.69 -31.04 -4.54
CA GLY A 292 -23.11 -30.90 -4.24
C GLY A 292 -23.55 -29.48 -3.92
N ASP A 293 -24.85 -29.28 -3.65
CA ASP A 293 -25.48 -27.95 -3.52
C ASP A 293 -25.04 -27.15 -2.27
N ALA A 294 -24.40 -27.82 -1.31
CA ALA A 294 -23.88 -27.17 -0.09
C ALA A 294 -22.54 -26.45 -0.30
N VAL A 295 -21.88 -26.69 -1.44
CA VAL A 295 -20.56 -26.16 -1.76
C VAL A 295 -20.69 -24.69 -2.16
N LYS A 296 -19.98 -23.83 -1.45
CA LYS A 296 -20.00 -22.38 -1.68
C LYS A 296 -18.61 -21.88 -2.00
N ASP A 297 -18.49 -21.20 -3.12
CA ASP A 297 -17.28 -20.42 -3.40
C ASP A 297 -17.21 -19.22 -2.47
N GLY A 298 -15.99 -18.75 -2.24
CA GLY A 298 -15.67 -17.65 -1.35
C GLY A 298 -15.91 -16.29 -1.99
N SER A 299 -15.30 -15.22 -1.46
CA SER A 299 -15.49 -13.88 -2.02
C SER A 299 -14.19 -13.19 -2.39
N ILE A 300 -14.27 -12.38 -3.46
CA ILE A 300 -13.18 -11.49 -3.87
C ILE A 300 -13.71 -10.05 -3.78
N LYS A 301 -13.05 -9.21 -2.99
CA LYS A 301 -13.30 -7.78 -2.92
C LYS A 301 -12.06 -7.01 -3.33
N LEU A 302 -12.17 -6.24 -4.40
CA LEU A 302 -11.16 -5.30 -4.86
C LEU A 302 -11.69 -3.89 -4.64
N LEU A 303 -10.97 -3.08 -3.88
CA LEU A 303 -11.36 -1.71 -3.56
C LEU A 303 -10.18 -0.77 -3.82
N ALA A 304 -10.37 0.21 -4.68
CA ALA A 304 -9.54 1.41 -4.72
C ALA A 304 -10.32 2.53 -4.02
N ASP A 305 -9.78 3.11 -2.96
CA ASP A 305 -10.44 4.14 -2.15
C ASP A 305 -9.49 5.31 -1.90
N SER A 306 -9.68 6.40 -2.64
CA SER A 306 -8.84 7.58 -2.59
C SER A 306 -9.64 8.79 -2.10
N ALA A 307 -9.09 9.52 -1.14
CA ALA A 307 -9.68 10.76 -0.66
C ALA A 307 -8.60 11.85 -0.54
N ASN A 308 -8.93 13.06 -0.99
CA ASN A 308 -8.10 14.23 -0.84
C ASN A 308 -8.96 15.43 -0.43
N THR A 309 -8.58 16.08 0.68
CA THR A 309 -9.29 17.23 1.22
C THR A 309 -8.32 18.38 1.42
N ALA A 310 -8.66 19.56 0.89
CA ALA A 310 -7.91 20.79 1.11
C ALA A 310 -8.84 21.97 1.47
N GLY A 311 -8.24 23.10 1.83
CA GLY A 311 -9.01 24.27 2.30
C GLY A 311 -8.19 25.44 2.82
N THR A 312 -6.86 25.36 2.77
CA THR A 312 -5.98 26.39 3.34
C THR A 312 -5.74 27.56 2.41
N ASP A 313 -5.66 27.31 1.09
CA ASP A 313 -5.19 28.30 0.11
C ASP A 313 -6.33 28.79 -0.80
N LEU A 314 -6.28 30.07 -1.18
CA LEU A 314 -7.23 30.67 -2.13
C LEU A 314 -6.99 30.26 -3.58
N VAL A 315 -5.78 29.79 -3.87
CA VAL A 315 -5.42 29.15 -5.13
C VAL A 315 -5.10 27.71 -4.80
N SER A 316 -5.97 26.78 -5.22
CA SER A 316 -5.81 25.38 -4.87
C SER A 316 -6.32 24.47 -5.98
N THR A 317 -5.61 23.36 -6.16
CA THR A 317 -6.06 22.25 -6.97
C THR A 317 -6.16 21.02 -6.08
N VAL A 318 -7.37 20.50 -5.91
CA VAL A 318 -7.64 19.27 -5.15
C VAL A 318 -7.98 18.18 -6.15
N THR A 319 -7.15 17.16 -6.20
CA THR A 319 -7.38 16.01 -7.09
C THR A 319 -7.34 14.71 -6.30
N SER A 320 -8.28 13.82 -6.60
CA SER A 320 -8.27 12.43 -6.17
C SER A 320 -8.60 11.55 -7.36
N GLU A 321 -7.92 10.41 -7.45
CA GLU A 321 -8.16 9.40 -8.47
C GLU A 321 -8.09 8.01 -7.85
N ALA A 322 -9.10 7.18 -8.14
CA ALA A 322 -9.15 5.78 -7.76
C ALA A 322 -9.45 4.93 -8.99
N SER A 323 -8.70 3.84 -9.17
CA SER A 323 -8.91 2.95 -10.32
C SER A 323 -8.69 1.50 -9.97
N VAL A 324 -9.55 0.63 -10.52
CA VAL A 324 -9.35 -0.81 -10.54
C VAL A 324 -9.26 -1.28 -11.99
N ASN A 325 -8.11 -1.83 -12.37
CA ASN A 325 -7.86 -2.35 -13.71
C ASN A 325 -7.61 -3.85 -13.66
N ILE A 326 -8.33 -4.63 -14.47
CA ILE A 326 -8.18 -6.08 -14.56
C ILE A 326 -7.99 -6.45 -16.03
N ALA A 327 -6.84 -6.97 -16.41
CA ALA A 327 -6.55 -7.35 -17.80
C ALA A 327 -5.62 -8.56 -17.84
N ASP A 328 -5.84 -9.53 -18.71
CA ASP A 328 -5.04 -10.77 -18.74
C ASP A 328 -4.95 -11.44 -17.35
N ALA A 329 -6.09 -11.61 -16.67
CA ALA A 329 -6.16 -12.14 -15.32
C ALA A 329 -7.40 -13.03 -15.13
N THR A 330 -7.30 -14.02 -14.24
CA THR A 330 -8.42 -14.89 -13.87
C THR A 330 -8.87 -14.65 -12.45
N LEU A 331 -10.13 -14.26 -12.27
CA LEU A 331 -10.78 -14.16 -10.97
C LEU A 331 -11.84 -15.24 -10.85
N THR A 332 -11.85 -15.94 -9.72
CA THR A 332 -12.81 -17.01 -9.44
C THR A 332 -13.29 -16.96 -8.00
N GLY A 333 -14.60 -16.83 -7.81
CA GLY A 333 -15.23 -16.81 -6.51
C GLY A 333 -16.74 -16.95 -6.58
N GLY A 334 -17.38 -16.90 -5.42
CA GLY A 334 -18.82 -16.80 -5.24
C GLY A 334 -19.29 -15.41 -5.62
N ASP A 335 -19.06 -14.46 -4.72
CA ASP A 335 -19.29 -13.05 -4.99
C ASP A 335 -17.96 -12.34 -5.30
N ILE A 336 -17.96 -11.51 -6.35
CA ILE A 336 -16.83 -10.70 -6.77
C ILE A 336 -17.28 -9.24 -6.80
N SER A 337 -16.69 -8.40 -5.95
CA SER A 337 -16.95 -6.96 -5.87
C SER A 337 -15.71 -6.18 -6.31
N ILE A 338 -15.89 -5.24 -7.23
CA ILE A 338 -14.84 -4.42 -7.81
C ILE A 338 -15.26 -2.96 -7.69
N ASP A 339 -14.70 -2.27 -6.71
CA ASP A 339 -15.09 -0.92 -6.34
C ASP A 339 -13.94 0.07 -6.55
N ALA A 340 -14.21 1.19 -7.20
CA ALA A 340 -13.34 2.36 -7.22
C ALA A 340 -14.10 3.54 -6.60
N ARG A 341 -13.53 4.19 -5.59
CA ARG A 341 -14.12 5.30 -4.85
C ARG A 341 -13.12 6.43 -4.78
N SER A 342 -13.50 7.60 -5.28
CA SER A 342 -12.67 8.80 -5.27
C SER A 342 -13.43 9.96 -4.67
N GLN A 343 -12.79 10.68 -3.75
CA GLN A 343 -13.34 11.87 -3.14
C GLN A 343 -12.32 13.02 -3.17
N ALA A 344 -12.71 14.14 -3.76
CA ALA A 344 -11.94 15.38 -3.74
C ALA A 344 -12.80 16.49 -3.11
N ILE A 345 -12.36 17.05 -1.99
CA ILE A 345 -13.09 18.08 -1.25
C ILE A 345 -12.22 19.31 -1.08
N TYR A 346 -12.74 20.46 -1.49
CA TYR A 346 -12.23 21.77 -1.12
C TYR A 346 -13.24 22.47 -0.22
N ASN A 347 -12.82 22.94 0.95
CA ASN A 347 -13.66 23.74 1.83
C ASN A 347 -12.88 24.92 2.43
N LYS A 348 -13.31 26.15 2.15
CA LYS A 348 -12.73 27.36 2.74
C LYS A 348 -13.78 28.42 3.03
N SER A 349 -13.66 29.07 4.19
CA SER A 349 -14.42 30.26 4.54
C SER A 349 -13.47 31.40 4.91
N ILE A 350 -13.71 32.58 4.36
CA ILE A 350 -12.96 33.80 4.62
C ILE A 350 -13.95 34.87 5.09
N VAL A 351 -13.67 35.42 6.27
CA VAL A 351 -14.28 36.65 6.76
C VAL A 351 -13.12 37.60 7.02
N SER A 352 -13.02 38.67 6.25
CA SER A 352 -11.87 39.59 6.33
C SER A 352 -12.32 41.03 6.56
N LEU A 353 -11.54 41.75 7.37
CA LEU A 353 -11.51 43.22 7.46
C LEU A 353 -10.25 43.82 6.78
N ALA A 354 -9.22 43.02 6.44
CA ALA A 354 -7.97 43.44 5.75
C ALA A 354 -6.93 42.34 5.40
N ASP A 355 -7.12 41.04 5.68
CA ASP A 355 -6.01 40.06 5.65
C ASP A 355 -6.19 38.91 4.63
N VAL A 356 -5.98 39.21 3.34
CA VAL A 356 -5.57 38.18 2.37
C VAL A 356 -4.36 38.68 1.58
N PRO A 357 -3.14 38.15 1.82
CA PRO A 357 -2.00 38.43 0.98
C PRO A 357 -2.25 37.90 -0.44
N ILE A 358 -2.24 38.79 -1.44
CA ILE A 358 -2.31 38.44 -2.85
C ILE A 358 -0.98 37.77 -3.24
N ALA A 359 -1.01 36.47 -3.55
CA ALA A 359 0.12 35.80 -4.19
C ALA A 359 0.18 36.21 -5.68
N THR A 360 0.81 37.35 -5.98
CA THR A 360 1.05 37.84 -7.34
C THR A 360 2.16 37.05 -8.03
N SER A 361 1.85 35.87 -8.54
CA SER A 361 2.71 35.20 -9.53
C SER A 361 2.31 35.67 -10.95
N GLY A 362 2.67 36.91 -11.28
CA GLY A 362 2.48 37.45 -12.63
C GLY A 362 2.19 38.95 -12.62
N SER A 363 3.13 39.72 -13.15
CA SER A 363 3.08 41.18 -13.25
C SER A 363 1.83 41.69 -13.98
N LEU A 364 0.90 42.29 -13.24
CA LEU A 364 0.07 43.38 -13.72
C LEU A 364 0.30 44.56 -12.77
N GLY A 365 0.94 45.60 -13.29
CA GLY A 365 1.29 46.82 -12.54
C GLY A 365 0.06 47.63 -12.14
N LEU A 366 -0.66 47.17 -11.12
CA LEU A 366 -1.83 47.84 -10.54
C LEU A 366 -1.64 48.22 -9.06
N ALA A 367 -0.46 47.98 -8.49
CA ALA A 367 -0.19 48.16 -7.06
C ALA A 367 -0.30 49.61 -6.56
N ASP A 368 -0.25 50.62 -7.43
CA ASP A 368 -0.27 52.04 -7.05
C ASP A 368 -1.60 52.77 -7.33
N LEU A 369 -2.63 52.09 -7.85
CA LEU A 369 -3.89 52.75 -8.21
C LEU A 369 -5.17 52.02 -7.78
N VAL A 370 -5.08 50.88 -7.09
CA VAL A 370 -6.23 49.99 -6.89
C VAL A 370 -6.36 49.58 -5.42
N GLY A 371 -7.55 49.74 -4.82
CA GLY A 371 -7.84 49.26 -3.46
C GLY A 371 -7.78 47.73 -3.35
N ASP A 372 -8.27 47.16 -2.24
CA ASP A 372 -8.12 45.72 -1.94
C ASP A 372 -8.69 44.83 -3.07
N VAL A 373 -7.84 43.97 -3.67
CA VAL A 373 -8.24 42.99 -4.69
C VAL A 373 -7.97 41.57 -4.20
N THR A 374 -9.01 40.75 -4.00
CA THR A 374 -8.84 39.33 -3.68
C THR A 374 -8.98 38.48 -4.93
N LEU A 375 -7.99 37.64 -5.23
CA LEU A 375 -8.05 36.66 -6.33
C LEU A 375 -8.06 35.23 -5.77
N GLY A 376 -9.08 34.46 -6.12
CA GLY A 376 -9.18 33.03 -5.81
C GLY A 376 -9.34 32.18 -7.07
N ALA A 377 -8.68 31.02 -7.10
CA ALA A 377 -8.80 30.04 -8.17
C ALA A 377 -8.80 28.61 -7.59
N MET A 378 -9.94 27.94 -7.68
CA MET A 378 -10.15 26.63 -7.06
C MET A 378 -10.50 25.62 -8.15
N GLN A 379 -9.78 24.50 -8.19
CA GLN A 379 -10.10 23.38 -9.06
C GLN A 379 -10.21 22.11 -8.23
N THR A 380 -11.37 21.47 -8.24
CA THR A 380 -11.60 20.20 -7.54
C THR A 380 -11.95 19.13 -8.55
N ARG A 381 -11.19 18.05 -8.57
CA ARG A 381 -11.37 16.95 -9.52
C ARG A 381 -11.34 15.60 -8.82
N SER A 382 -12.38 14.80 -9.06
CA SER A 382 -12.43 13.41 -8.65
C SER A 382 -12.63 12.52 -9.86
N ARG A 383 -11.90 11.39 -9.90
CA ARG A 383 -12.10 10.34 -10.90
C ARG A 383 -12.12 8.96 -10.27
N ALA A 384 -13.17 8.19 -10.56
CA ALA A 384 -13.26 6.78 -10.19
C ALA A 384 -13.44 5.94 -11.45
N SER A 385 -12.68 4.86 -11.59
CA SER A 385 -12.83 3.97 -12.76
C SER A 385 -12.66 2.50 -12.43
N VAL A 386 -13.50 1.68 -13.03
CA VAL A 386 -13.34 0.22 -13.11
C VAL A 386 -13.19 -0.17 -14.57
N SER A 387 -12.10 -0.85 -14.89
CA SER A 387 -11.77 -1.25 -16.26
C SER A 387 -11.47 -2.74 -16.32
N ILE A 388 -12.29 -3.47 -17.07
CA ILE A 388 -12.07 -4.89 -17.37
C ILE A 388 -11.55 -4.99 -18.81
N GLY A 389 -10.23 -5.18 -18.93
CA GLY A 389 -9.49 -5.25 -20.19
C GLY A 389 -9.52 -6.62 -20.87
N ALA A 390 -8.87 -6.67 -22.03
CA ALA A 390 -8.71 -7.90 -22.81
C ALA A 390 -8.02 -9.01 -21.99
N GLY A 391 -8.43 -10.26 -22.20
CA GLY A 391 -7.85 -11.42 -21.52
C GLY A 391 -8.33 -11.61 -20.08
N ALA A 392 -9.08 -10.67 -19.50
CA ALA A 392 -9.72 -10.86 -18.21
C ALA A 392 -10.78 -11.96 -18.28
N ASN A 393 -10.73 -12.91 -17.34
CA ASN A 393 -11.70 -14.00 -17.19
C ASN A 393 -12.24 -14.01 -15.75
N ILE A 394 -13.43 -13.45 -15.56
CA ILE A 394 -14.06 -13.29 -14.25
C ILE A 394 -15.22 -14.26 -14.13
N GLN A 395 -15.14 -15.14 -13.13
CA GLN A 395 -16.11 -16.19 -12.88
C GLN A 395 -16.65 -16.05 -11.46
N ALA A 396 -17.80 -15.40 -11.32
CA ALA A 396 -18.59 -15.34 -10.09
C ALA A 396 -19.69 -16.41 -10.15
N SER A 397 -19.77 -17.34 -9.19
CA SER A 397 -20.91 -18.26 -9.11
C SER A 397 -22.17 -17.57 -8.54
N GLY A 398 -21.99 -16.44 -7.85
CA GLY A 398 -23.01 -15.52 -7.38
C GLY A 398 -22.99 -14.20 -8.14
N THR A 399 -22.72 -13.11 -7.44
CA THR A 399 -22.78 -11.74 -7.96
C THR A 399 -21.40 -11.27 -8.45
N LEU A 400 -21.35 -10.69 -9.64
CA LEU A 400 -20.28 -9.81 -10.08
C LEU A 400 -20.77 -8.36 -9.98
N ALA A 401 -20.23 -7.60 -9.03
CA ALA A 401 -20.53 -6.19 -8.83
C ALA A 401 -19.33 -5.33 -9.21
N MET A 402 -19.54 -4.32 -10.04
CA MET A 402 -18.55 -3.35 -10.46
C MET A 402 -19.10 -1.96 -10.16
N LYS A 403 -18.41 -1.17 -9.33
CA LYS A 403 -18.85 0.17 -8.93
C LYS A 403 -17.74 1.20 -9.07
N ALA A 404 -18.03 2.31 -9.73
CA ALA A 404 -17.20 3.51 -9.72
C ALA A 404 -17.98 4.65 -9.06
N ASP A 405 -17.45 5.23 -7.99
CA ASP A 405 -18.07 6.33 -7.24
C ASP A 405 -17.10 7.50 -7.16
N SER A 406 -17.46 8.63 -7.79
CA SER A 406 -16.68 9.85 -7.79
C SER A 406 -17.46 10.98 -7.12
N THR A 407 -16.82 11.64 -6.15
CA THR A 407 -17.37 12.82 -5.49
C THR A 407 -16.35 13.96 -5.54
N ALA A 408 -16.71 15.06 -6.18
CA ALA A 408 -15.95 16.30 -6.18
C ALA A 408 -16.80 17.42 -5.54
N GLU A 409 -16.32 18.04 -4.48
CA GLU A 409 -17.03 19.09 -3.76
C GLU A 409 -16.15 20.32 -3.55
N THR A 410 -16.65 21.50 -3.93
CA THR A 410 -16.04 22.78 -3.58
C THR A 410 -17.07 23.59 -2.81
N THR A 411 -16.73 23.94 -1.57
CA THR A 411 -17.44 24.91 -0.74
C THR A 411 -16.54 26.10 -0.50
N PHE A 412 -16.98 27.28 -0.90
CA PHE A 412 -16.27 28.53 -0.67
C PHE A 412 -17.22 29.64 -0.23
N SER A 413 -16.89 30.30 0.87
CA SER A 413 -17.59 31.51 1.29
C SER A 413 -16.61 32.63 1.59
N GLN A 414 -16.81 33.77 0.94
CA GLN A 414 -16.09 35.00 1.24
C GLN A 414 -17.07 36.11 1.61
N MET A 415 -16.79 36.75 2.74
CA MET A 415 -17.39 38.01 3.13
C MET A 415 -16.29 39.04 3.32
N SER A 416 -16.32 40.07 2.48
CA SER A 416 -15.39 41.21 2.57
C SER A 416 -16.06 42.31 3.37
N LEU A 417 -15.52 42.61 4.55
CA LEU A 417 -15.90 43.75 5.39
C LEU A 417 -14.97 44.92 5.05
N TRP A 418 -15.52 46.12 4.94
CA TRP A 418 -14.78 47.32 4.55
C TRP A 418 -13.54 47.61 5.43
N ASN A 419 -12.42 47.92 4.78
CA ASN A 419 -11.27 48.59 5.37
C ASN A 419 -11.37 50.11 5.09
N MET A 420 -11.30 50.94 6.13
CA MET A 420 -11.60 52.39 6.08
C MET A 420 -10.60 53.23 5.27
N LEU A 421 -9.57 52.61 4.69
CA LEU A 421 -8.45 53.29 4.02
C LEU A 421 -8.47 53.23 2.48
N VAL A 422 -9.35 52.44 1.85
CA VAL A 422 -9.39 52.26 0.39
C VAL A 422 -10.79 52.58 -0.16
N PRO A 423 -10.95 53.37 -1.24
CA PRO A 423 -12.27 53.77 -1.75
C PRO A 423 -12.99 52.72 -2.61
N PHE A 424 -12.32 51.62 -2.96
CA PHE A 424 -12.92 50.54 -3.74
C PHE A 424 -12.29 49.18 -3.46
N SER A 425 -13.06 48.10 -3.57
CA SER A 425 -12.57 46.72 -3.48
C SER A 425 -13.18 45.82 -4.56
N VAL A 426 -12.40 44.84 -5.05
CA VAL A 426 -12.84 43.88 -6.06
C VAL A 426 -12.42 42.47 -5.66
N ASP A 427 -13.39 41.58 -5.47
CA ASP A 427 -13.17 40.17 -5.23
C ASP A 427 -13.48 39.37 -6.48
N PHE A 428 -12.49 38.66 -7.01
CA PHE A 428 -12.66 37.77 -8.15
C PHE A 428 -12.34 36.34 -7.78
N LEU A 429 -13.28 35.45 -8.07
CA LEU A 429 -13.18 34.04 -7.76
C LEU A 429 -13.49 33.20 -8.99
N LYS A 430 -12.61 32.23 -9.29
CA LYS A 430 -12.89 31.16 -10.24
C LYS A 430 -12.96 29.82 -9.50
N ALA A 431 -14.00 29.04 -9.75
CA ALA A 431 -14.16 27.72 -9.15
C ALA A 431 -14.63 26.69 -10.19
N ASP A 432 -13.87 25.62 -10.38
CA ASP A 432 -14.21 24.52 -11.27
C ASP A 432 -14.29 23.20 -10.49
N VAL A 433 -15.38 22.44 -10.68
CA VAL A 433 -15.59 21.11 -10.10
C VAL A 433 -15.82 20.11 -11.21
N ASP A 434 -15.10 18.99 -11.18
CA ASP A 434 -15.15 17.93 -12.19
C ASP A 434 -15.19 16.55 -11.50
N SER A 435 -16.31 15.85 -11.63
CA SER A 435 -16.51 14.49 -11.13
C SER A 435 -16.76 13.54 -12.29
N ALA A 436 -15.95 12.49 -12.38
CA ALA A 436 -16.07 11.48 -13.42
C ALA A 436 -16.03 10.06 -12.84
N ALA A 437 -17.03 9.25 -13.15
CA ALA A 437 -17.09 7.84 -12.79
C ALA A 437 -17.26 6.99 -14.05
N SER A 438 -16.53 5.89 -14.17
CA SER A 438 -16.72 4.97 -15.31
C SER A 438 -16.56 3.51 -14.93
N VAL A 439 -17.42 2.67 -15.52
CA VAL A 439 -17.23 1.21 -15.55
C VAL A 439 -17.14 0.80 -17.01
N SER A 440 -16.06 0.14 -17.39
CA SER A 440 -15.84 -0.29 -18.77
C SER A 440 -15.47 -1.77 -18.86
N VAL A 441 -16.10 -2.48 -19.80
CA VAL A 441 -15.77 -3.86 -20.16
C VAL A 441 -15.32 -3.86 -21.62
N GLN A 442 -14.05 -4.12 -21.85
CA GLN A 442 -13.40 -4.01 -23.15
C GLN A 442 -13.54 -5.29 -23.99
N ALA A 443 -13.27 -5.19 -25.28
CA ALA A 443 -13.27 -6.34 -26.18
C ALA A 443 -12.27 -7.41 -25.71
N GLY A 444 -12.66 -8.69 -25.76
CA GLY A 444 -11.83 -9.80 -25.32
C GLY A 444 -11.88 -10.08 -23.80
N ALA A 445 -12.66 -9.32 -23.02
CA ALA A 445 -13.01 -9.69 -21.66
C ALA A 445 -14.09 -10.78 -21.63
N ALA A 446 -14.03 -11.69 -20.65
CA ALA A 446 -15.02 -12.73 -20.41
C ALA A 446 -15.56 -12.65 -18.98
N LEU A 447 -16.86 -12.39 -18.85
CA LEU A 447 -17.59 -12.28 -17.59
C LEU A 447 -18.62 -13.41 -17.48
N ARG A 448 -18.59 -14.13 -16.37
CA ARG A 448 -19.59 -15.13 -15.98
C ARG A 448 -20.10 -14.83 -14.58
N ALA A 449 -21.41 -14.69 -14.44
CA ALA A 449 -22.05 -14.43 -13.15
C ALA A 449 -23.47 -15.00 -13.09
N LYS A 450 -24.00 -15.21 -11.89
CA LYS A 450 -25.45 -15.34 -11.71
C LYS A 450 -26.12 -13.97 -11.82
N THR A 451 -25.55 -12.96 -11.16
CA THR A 451 -26.03 -11.58 -11.22
C THR A 451 -24.88 -10.67 -11.60
N LEU A 452 -25.11 -9.78 -12.57
CA LEU A 452 -24.15 -8.74 -12.97
C LEU A 452 -24.69 -7.36 -12.58
N VAL A 453 -23.91 -6.60 -11.82
CA VAL A 453 -24.19 -5.21 -11.48
C VAL A 453 -23.01 -4.35 -11.93
N ALA A 454 -23.29 -3.31 -12.72
CA ALA A 454 -22.32 -2.27 -13.06
C ALA A 454 -22.93 -0.89 -12.77
N GLU A 455 -22.29 -0.13 -11.90
CA GLU A 455 -22.78 1.16 -11.43
C GLU A 455 -21.67 2.22 -11.51
N ALA A 456 -21.92 3.31 -12.23
CA ALA A 456 -21.09 4.51 -12.17
C ALA A 456 -21.91 5.62 -11.49
N VAL A 457 -21.37 6.25 -10.46
CA VAL A 457 -22.02 7.35 -9.73
C VAL A 457 -21.04 8.51 -9.69
N ASN A 458 -21.50 9.68 -10.11
CA ASN A 458 -20.74 10.91 -9.99
C ASN A 458 -21.52 11.93 -9.15
N LYS A 459 -20.81 12.78 -8.42
CA LYS A 459 -21.36 13.90 -7.68
C LYS A 459 -20.41 15.09 -7.79
N ALA A 460 -20.84 16.14 -8.48
CA ALA A 460 -20.13 17.41 -8.57
C ALA A 460 -20.91 18.48 -7.78
N THR A 461 -20.43 18.85 -6.61
CA THR A 461 -21.04 19.90 -5.78
C THR A 461 -20.19 21.17 -5.84
N LEU A 462 -20.82 22.30 -6.18
CA LEU A 462 -20.16 23.60 -6.19
C LEU A 462 -21.05 24.61 -5.45
N ASP A 463 -20.62 24.96 -4.23
CA ASP A 463 -21.25 25.97 -3.39
C ASP A 463 -20.28 27.12 -3.19
N VAL A 464 -20.59 28.27 -3.79
CA VAL A 464 -19.72 29.44 -3.83
C VAL A 464 -20.51 30.68 -3.51
N SER A 465 -20.07 31.40 -2.49
CA SER A 465 -20.61 32.70 -2.10
C SER A 465 -19.49 33.74 -2.05
N VAL A 466 -19.71 34.85 -2.75
CA VAL A 466 -18.87 36.05 -2.67
C VAL A 466 -19.80 37.20 -2.30
N THR A 467 -19.64 37.72 -1.09
CA THR A 467 -20.46 38.82 -0.56
C THR A 467 -19.61 40.06 -0.41
N SER A 468 -20.03 41.12 -1.10
CA SER A 468 -19.42 42.44 -1.04
C SER A 468 -20.44 43.44 -0.49
N ILE A 469 -20.01 44.28 0.44
CA ILE A 469 -20.84 45.32 1.07
C ILE A 469 -20.29 46.66 0.60
N SER A 470 -21.12 47.60 0.14
CA SER A 470 -20.71 48.97 -0.23
C SER A 470 -21.21 49.98 0.82
N THR A 471 -20.52 51.12 0.95
CA THR A 471 -20.92 52.23 1.84
C THR A 471 -21.13 53.52 1.02
N GLU A 472 -21.60 54.60 1.65
CA GLU A 472 -21.84 55.89 0.98
C GLU A 472 -20.61 56.41 0.22
N ASP A 473 -19.41 56.25 0.81
CA ASP A 473 -18.16 56.76 0.24
C ASP A 473 -17.33 55.72 -0.53
N ASN A 474 -17.75 54.44 -0.56
CA ASN A 474 -16.90 53.36 -1.07
C ASN A 474 -17.66 52.25 -1.81
N VAL A 475 -17.04 51.67 -2.85
CA VAL A 475 -17.66 50.66 -3.74
C VAL A 475 -16.96 49.29 -3.64
N ALA A 476 -17.71 48.24 -3.32
CA ALA A 476 -17.22 46.86 -3.31
C ALA A 476 -17.92 46.02 -4.38
N VAL A 477 -17.16 45.21 -5.12
CA VAL A 477 -17.66 44.33 -6.18
C VAL A 477 -17.17 42.91 -5.96
N GLY A 478 -18.10 41.95 -5.97
CA GLY A 478 -17.80 40.52 -5.88
C GLY A 478 -18.21 39.79 -7.15
N VAL A 479 -17.27 39.05 -7.75
CA VAL A 479 -17.50 38.29 -8.98
C VAL A 479 -17.05 36.85 -8.78
N ALA A 480 -17.95 35.90 -9.04
CA ALA A 480 -17.65 34.47 -9.05
C ALA A 480 -17.92 33.88 -10.45
N LEU A 481 -16.94 33.20 -11.03
CA LEU A 481 -17.07 32.37 -12.21
C LEU A 481 -16.97 30.91 -11.81
N THR A 482 -18.05 30.17 -12.01
CA THR A 482 -18.19 28.81 -11.50
C THR A 482 -18.54 27.83 -12.62
N SER A 483 -17.95 26.62 -12.58
CA SER A 483 -18.34 25.52 -13.47
C SER A 483 -18.37 24.19 -12.72
N ALA A 484 -19.40 23.38 -12.97
CA ALA A 484 -19.53 22.04 -12.43
C ALA A 484 -19.79 21.05 -13.57
N ARG A 485 -18.98 20.00 -13.64
CA ARG A 485 -19.10 18.91 -14.63
C ARG A 485 -19.17 17.58 -13.90
N ALA A 486 -20.15 16.78 -14.30
CA ALA A 486 -20.48 15.50 -13.71
C ALA A 486 -20.71 14.50 -14.85
N ASN A 487 -19.87 13.46 -14.93
CA ASN A 487 -19.94 12.46 -15.99
C ASN A 487 -19.93 11.05 -15.38
N ALA A 488 -20.87 10.21 -15.80
CA ALA A 488 -20.89 8.79 -15.48
C ALA A 488 -21.11 7.99 -16.76
N SER A 489 -20.40 6.89 -16.90
CA SER A 489 -20.63 5.94 -17.99
C SER A 489 -20.48 4.49 -17.54
N VAL A 490 -21.30 3.63 -18.13
CA VAL A 490 -21.16 2.18 -18.08
C VAL A 490 -21.14 1.67 -19.51
N ASP A 491 -19.97 1.19 -19.95
CA ASP A 491 -19.73 0.81 -21.34
C ASP A 491 -19.33 -0.67 -21.45
N VAL A 492 -20.03 -1.43 -22.30
CA VAL A 492 -19.66 -2.80 -22.66
C VAL A 492 -19.35 -2.84 -24.15
N ALA A 493 -18.08 -3.04 -24.48
CA ALA A 493 -17.60 -2.98 -25.86
C ALA A 493 -18.04 -4.21 -26.68
N ALA A 494 -18.21 -4.01 -27.98
CA ALA A 494 -18.38 -5.11 -28.92
C ALA A 494 -17.16 -6.05 -28.85
N GLY A 495 -17.41 -7.37 -28.73
CA GLY A 495 -16.36 -8.37 -28.54
C GLY A 495 -16.07 -8.73 -27.09
N ALA A 496 -16.74 -8.11 -26.10
CA ALA A 496 -16.82 -8.64 -24.75
C ALA A 496 -17.79 -9.84 -24.69
N SER A 497 -17.45 -10.87 -23.91
CA SER A 497 -18.30 -12.03 -23.66
C SER A 497 -18.93 -11.91 -22.28
N VAL A 498 -20.25 -11.73 -22.21
CA VAL A 498 -21.00 -11.60 -20.95
C VAL A 498 -22.03 -12.72 -20.88
N ASN A 499 -21.85 -13.64 -19.94
CA ASN A 499 -22.78 -14.75 -19.71
C ASN A 499 -23.35 -14.65 -18.29
N VAL A 500 -24.63 -14.29 -18.21
CA VAL A 500 -25.34 -14.08 -16.95
C VAL A 500 -26.57 -14.98 -16.93
N THR A 501 -26.74 -15.75 -15.85
CA THR A 501 -27.86 -16.70 -15.71
C THR A 501 -29.08 -16.13 -14.99
N GLY A 502 -28.93 -15.00 -14.31
CA GLY A 502 -29.97 -14.25 -13.62
C GLY A 502 -30.04 -12.79 -14.08
N ASP A 503 -29.94 -11.85 -13.13
CA ASP A 503 -30.19 -10.43 -13.39
C ASP A 503 -28.96 -9.69 -13.93
N VAL A 504 -29.21 -8.73 -14.84
CA VAL A 504 -28.22 -7.72 -15.28
C VAL A 504 -28.75 -6.33 -14.91
N ARG A 505 -27.94 -5.54 -14.21
CA ARG A 505 -28.26 -4.15 -13.82
C ARG A 505 -27.10 -3.24 -14.19
N LEU A 506 -27.37 -2.26 -15.06
CA LEU A 506 -26.41 -1.25 -15.50
C LEU A 506 -26.98 0.13 -15.16
N ALA A 507 -26.21 0.96 -14.46
CA ALA A 507 -26.62 2.30 -14.06
C ALA A 507 -25.44 3.29 -14.14
N ALA A 508 -25.70 4.49 -14.64
CA ALA A 508 -24.75 5.59 -14.75
C ALA A 508 -25.42 6.89 -14.30
#